data_AF-A0A0G1JPF0-F1
#
_entry.id   AF-A0A0G1JPF0-F1
#
_cell.length_a   1.000
_cell.length_b   1.000
_cell.length_c   1.000
_cell.angle_alpha   90.00
_cell.angle_beta   90.00
_cell.angle_gamma   90.00
#
_symmetry.space_group_name_H-M   'P 1'
#
loop_
_entity.id
_entity.type
_entity.pdbx_description
1 polymer ?
#
loop_
_entity_poly.entity_id
_entity_poly.type
_entity_poly.pdbx_seq_one_letter_code
_entity_poly.pdbx_strand_id
1 'polypeptide(L)'
;ELYLNHAPYGGTVYGIETAAQTYFGKSAKELNLSESALLAGLPQSPTRYSPFGAKPELAINRQHEVLRRMQEDGYITSEQLESAKKEKLNFLKKNITINAPHFSLMVRDNLVQKYGEEKVNLGGLIVTTTLDLELQKYVEASLSAEMKKIASLKISNGAAIVTHPNTGEILTLVGSKDYYNDDIDGQVNVVTSLRQPGSSIKPINYATGLLLGWPTSTTYLDVPTCFNVAGQRQYCPKNYDNTFRGPVSMRQSLASSLNIPAVKQLALNGADSFIATASAMGISSWTDQSRYGLSLTLGGGEVTMYDMAKAFGTFANKGVTVPLVSVIKVETFDGQVLEEFKPETTANLVSVMPLNWVDFWKQNPSEEILSTDPRVTLPQEVTFIISDILADNGARSATFGTNSKLVIPGHTVSVKTGTTNDLKDNWTIGYTPDYLAATWVGNNDSTSMSYVASGVTGASPIWNSIMKKVILNIKDKPLSKPEMITNFQVCNLTGLLAQQENQCESHSEYFIEGILPLSQNNFPVKKQVWVRRSDKYPILPGDETVDRDLEEHTVVSDPFSQDFCLDCAYPVDEKGHIQWPQTIVDYSKFESRNVTPLNYLPIPRQENAP
;
A
#
# COMPACT_ATOMS: atom_id res chain seq x y z
N GLU A 1 40.23 15.96 26.44
CA GLU A 1 39.58 17.20 26.93
C GLU A 1 38.98 18.02 25.80
N LEU A 2 39.79 18.59 24.88
CA LEU A 2 39.30 19.44 23.78
C LEU A 2 38.12 18.83 22.99
N TYR A 3 38.22 17.56 22.59
CA TYR A 3 37.15 16.87 21.88
C TYR A 3 35.81 16.86 22.64
N LEU A 4 35.83 16.53 23.93
CA LEU A 4 34.61 16.45 24.75
C LEU A 4 33.94 17.81 24.97
N ASN A 5 34.64 18.93 24.79
CA ASN A 5 34.08 20.27 24.94
C ASN A 5 33.60 20.89 23.62
N HIS A 6 34.03 20.35 22.47
CA HIS A 6 33.72 20.91 21.15
C HIS A 6 32.98 19.94 20.21
N ALA A 7 32.86 18.66 20.56
CA ALA A 7 32.10 17.73 19.75
C ALA A 7 30.61 18.14 19.66
N PRO A 8 29.97 18.03 18.48
CA PRO A 8 28.55 18.31 18.33
C PRO A 8 27.70 17.15 18.87
N TYR A 9 26.64 17.48 19.61
CA TYR A 9 25.65 16.53 20.13
C TYR A 9 24.23 16.81 19.60
N GLY A 10 24.10 17.70 18.61
CA GLY A 10 22.87 17.92 17.83
C GLY A 10 22.34 19.35 17.95
N GLY A 11 21.94 19.92 16.81
CA GLY A 11 21.47 21.32 16.77
C GLY A 11 22.56 22.28 17.23
N THR A 12 22.25 23.09 18.24
CA THR A 12 23.18 24.06 18.82
C THR A 12 23.93 23.52 20.05
N VAL A 13 23.87 22.21 20.32
CA VAL A 13 24.48 21.58 21.50
C VAL A 13 25.90 21.11 21.16
N TYR A 14 26.89 21.77 21.77
CA TYR A 14 28.31 21.44 21.63
C TYR A 14 28.92 21.19 23.01
N GLY A 15 29.68 20.10 23.13
CA GLY A 15 30.30 19.68 24.38
C GLY A 15 29.43 18.79 25.27
N ILE A 16 30.06 17.84 25.96
CA ILE A 16 29.41 16.77 26.72
C ILE A 16 28.64 17.31 27.93
N GLU A 17 29.14 18.34 28.62
CA GLU A 17 28.44 18.95 29.76
C GLU A 17 27.15 19.64 29.30
N THR A 18 27.22 20.41 28.21
CA THR A 18 26.03 21.05 27.63
C THR A 18 25.03 20.02 27.10
N ALA A 19 25.52 18.89 26.57
CA ALA A 19 24.67 17.77 26.16
C ALA A 19 23.98 17.11 27.36
N ALA A 20 24.70 16.77 28.42
CA ALA A 20 24.15 16.19 29.64
C ALA A 20 23.04 17.07 30.24
N GLN A 21 23.29 18.37 30.32
CA GLN A 21 22.30 19.33 30.81
C GLN A 21 21.10 19.47 29.86
N THR A 22 21.33 19.46 28.54
CA THR A 22 20.26 19.63 27.56
C THR A 22 19.35 18.40 27.46
N TYR A 23 19.93 17.20 27.44
CA TYR A 23 19.18 15.96 27.25
C TYR A 23 18.62 15.40 28.55
N PHE A 24 19.32 15.54 29.68
CA PHE A 24 18.95 14.89 30.94
C PHE A 24 18.79 15.85 32.12
N GLY A 25 19.17 17.13 31.97
CA GLY A 25 19.16 18.09 33.09
C GLY A 25 20.18 17.77 34.18
N LYS A 26 21.23 17.00 33.86
CA LYS A 26 22.26 16.52 34.79
C LYS A 26 23.63 17.07 34.41
N SER A 27 24.55 17.11 35.38
CA SER A 27 25.97 17.29 35.05
C SER A 27 26.52 16.04 34.37
N ALA A 28 27.51 16.16 33.48
CA ALA A 28 28.08 15.01 32.77
C ALA A 28 28.66 13.95 33.72
N LYS A 29 29.12 14.36 34.90
CA LYS A 29 29.63 13.45 35.95
C LYS A 29 28.55 12.60 36.63
N GLU A 30 27.27 12.97 36.47
CA GLU A 30 26.11 12.34 37.12
C GLU A 30 25.34 11.40 36.18
N LEU A 31 25.79 11.28 34.93
CA LEU A 31 25.20 10.39 33.95
C LEU A 31 25.46 8.94 34.35
N ASN A 32 24.42 8.12 34.26
CA ASN A 32 24.59 6.67 34.38
C ASN A 32 25.12 6.05 33.08
N LEU A 33 25.35 4.73 33.08
CA LEU A 33 25.88 4.01 31.93
C LEU A 33 24.96 4.13 30.70
N SER A 34 23.64 4.03 30.89
CA SER A 34 22.64 4.10 29.83
C SER A 34 22.64 5.47 29.14
N GLU A 35 22.64 6.55 29.94
CA GLU A 35 22.67 7.94 29.49
C GLU A 35 24.02 8.30 28.84
N SER A 36 25.13 7.84 29.44
CA SER A 36 26.48 8.04 28.91
C SER A 36 26.67 7.38 27.55
N ALA A 37 26.17 6.14 27.39
CA ALA A 37 26.25 5.41 26.13
C ALA A 37 25.45 6.10 25.01
N LEU A 38 24.29 6.69 25.33
CA LEU A 38 23.53 7.48 24.36
C LEU A 38 24.35 8.68 23.89
N LEU A 39 24.83 9.53 24.82
CA LEU A 39 25.57 10.74 24.45
C LEU A 39 26.85 10.41 23.71
N ALA A 40 27.59 9.36 24.11
CA ALA A 40 28.78 8.92 23.40
C ALA A 40 28.49 8.48 21.94
N GLY A 41 27.26 8.04 21.66
CA GLY A 41 26.83 7.63 20.33
C GLY A 41 26.46 8.78 19.38
N LEU A 42 26.07 9.95 19.92
CA LEU A 42 25.54 11.08 19.14
C LEU A 42 26.56 11.73 18.19
N PRO A 43 27.83 11.99 18.56
CA PRO A 43 28.78 12.75 17.73
C PRO A 43 29.00 12.20 16.31
N GLN A 44 28.74 10.92 16.07
CA GLN A 44 28.86 10.33 14.73
C GLN A 44 27.88 10.95 13.72
N SER A 45 26.64 11.19 14.13
CA SER A 45 25.61 11.81 13.29
C SER A 45 24.56 12.45 14.20
N PRO A 46 24.87 13.62 14.77
CA PRO A 46 24.11 14.18 15.88
C PRO A 46 22.64 14.46 15.57
N THR A 47 22.32 14.90 14.34
CA THR A 47 20.94 15.12 13.91
C THR A 47 20.20 13.80 13.72
N ARG A 48 20.84 12.80 13.09
CA ARG A 48 20.24 11.49 12.80
C ARG A 48 19.97 10.65 14.05
N TYR A 49 20.87 10.69 15.02
CA TYR A 49 20.78 9.94 16.28
C TYR A 49 20.15 10.74 17.41
N SER A 50 19.65 11.95 17.14
CA SER A 50 19.00 12.75 18.18
C SER A 50 17.71 12.06 18.65
N PRO A 51 17.47 11.92 19.96
CA PRO A 51 16.19 11.46 20.50
C PRO A 51 15.05 12.45 20.24
N PHE A 52 15.36 13.66 19.78
CA PHE A 52 14.40 14.69 19.36
C PHE A 52 14.42 14.91 17.83
N GLY A 53 15.07 14.03 17.09
CA GLY A 53 15.20 14.09 15.64
C GLY A 53 14.01 13.48 14.91
N ALA A 54 14.13 13.37 13.58
CA ALA A 54 13.09 12.79 12.72
C ALA A 54 12.86 11.28 12.94
N LYS A 55 13.85 10.60 13.53
CA LYS A 55 13.86 9.14 13.76
C LYS A 55 14.38 8.81 15.17
N PRO A 56 13.61 9.12 16.24
CA PRO A 56 14.04 8.94 17.63
C PRO A 56 14.48 7.50 17.96
N GLU A 57 13.89 6.51 17.30
CA GLU A 57 14.21 5.09 17.46
C GLU A 57 15.68 4.76 17.10
N LEU A 58 16.30 5.54 16.21
CA LEU A 58 17.72 5.37 15.86
C LEU A 58 18.65 5.74 17.02
N ALA A 59 18.22 6.62 17.92
CA ALA A 59 18.98 7.00 19.10
C ALA A 59 19.21 5.80 20.04
N ILE A 60 18.15 5.01 20.26
CA ILE A 60 18.20 3.79 21.10
C ILE A 60 19.04 2.70 20.42
N ASN A 61 18.86 2.48 19.12
CA ASN A 61 19.68 1.52 18.37
C ASN A 61 21.17 1.90 18.43
N ARG A 62 21.48 3.20 18.33
CA ARG A 62 22.85 3.71 18.44
C ARG A 62 23.41 3.52 19.86
N GLN A 63 22.62 3.77 20.88
CA GLN A 63 22.99 3.52 22.27
C GLN A 63 23.32 2.03 22.50
N HIS A 64 22.48 1.12 22.00
CA HIS A 64 22.72 -0.33 22.11
C HIS A 64 24.04 -0.75 21.44
N GLU A 65 24.36 -0.16 20.29
CA GLU A 65 25.63 -0.41 19.60
C GLU A 65 26.84 0.08 20.40
N VAL A 66 26.75 1.25 21.04
CA VAL A 66 27.81 1.76 21.93
C VAL A 66 28.00 0.82 23.12
N LEU A 67 26.91 0.40 23.77
CA LEU A 67 26.98 -0.54 24.90
C LEU A 67 27.60 -1.89 24.47
N ARG A 68 27.22 -2.42 23.30
CA ARG A 68 27.81 -3.63 22.73
C ARG A 68 29.32 -3.47 22.55
N ARG A 69 29.77 -2.35 21.96
CA ARG A 69 31.20 -2.06 21.79
C ARG A 69 31.94 -1.95 23.12
N MET A 70 31.36 -1.27 24.11
CA MET A 70 31.93 -1.18 25.45
C MET A 70 32.12 -2.57 26.10
N GLN A 71 31.19 -3.51 25.87
CA GLN A 71 31.32 -4.88 26.35
C GLN A 71 32.43 -5.64 25.61
N GLU A 72 32.46 -5.55 24.28
CA GLU A 72 33.49 -6.20 23.44
C GLU A 72 34.91 -5.76 23.79
N ASP A 73 35.06 -4.47 24.12
CA ASP A 73 36.34 -3.87 24.52
C ASP A 73 36.66 -4.07 26.02
N GLY A 74 35.76 -4.72 26.77
CA GLY A 74 35.98 -5.07 28.19
C GLY A 74 35.74 -3.94 29.19
N TYR A 75 35.09 -2.83 28.81
CA TYR A 75 34.74 -1.73 29.71
C TYR A 75 33.54 -2.03 30.62
N ILE A 76 32.63 -2.92 30.18
CA ILE A 76 31.44 -3.33 30.95
C ILE A 76 31.22 -4.84 30.86
N THR A 77 30.52 -5.41 31.84
CA THR A 77 30.12 -6.83 31.85
C THR A 77 28.85 -7.06 31.01
N SER A 78 28.60 -8.31 30.64
CA SER A 78 27.34 -8.71 29.98
C SER A 78 26.09 -8.38 30.80
N GLU A 79 26.19 -8.40 32.13
CA GLU A 79 25.08 -8.05 33.02
C GLU A 79 24.81 -6.55 33.01
N GLN A 80 25.86 -5.72 33.03
CA GLN A 80 25.75 -4.26 32.89
C GLN A 80 25.18 -3.85 31.54
N LEU A 81 25.59 -4.52 30.45
CA LEU A 81 25.03 -4.33 29.11
C LEU A 81 23.51 -4.54 29.11
N GLU A 82 23.06 -5.69 29.60
CA GLU A 82 21.63 -6.04 29.59
C GLU A 82 20.81 -5.19 30.57
N SER A 83 21.40 -4.76 31.68
CA SER A 83 20.77 -3.80 32.60
C SER A 83 20.63 -2.41 31.97
N ALA A 84 21.67 -1.90 31.29
CA ALA A 84 21.64 -0.57 30.67
C ALA A 84 20.67 -0.49 29.49
N LYS A 85 20.55 -1.56 28.67
CA LYS A 85 19.57 -1.64 27.57
C LYS A 85 18.11 -1.60 28.04
N LYS A 86 17.82 -2.13 29.23
CA LYS A 86 16.47 -2.17 29.80
C LYS A 86 16.08 -0.87 30.48
N GLU A 87 17.05 0.00 30.76
CA GLU A 87 16.81 1.25 31.44
C GLU A 87 16.09 2.24 30.51
N LYS A 88 14.93 2.75 30.96
CA LYS A 88 14.18 3.78 30.22
C LYS A 88 14.88 5.13 30.36
N LEU A 89 15.35 5.68 29.24
CA LEU A 89 15.93 7.02 29.17
C LEU A 89 14.84 8.09 29.34
N ASN A 90 15.00 8.96 30.34
CA ASN A 90 14.06 10.04 30.62
C ASN A 90 14.67 11.36 30.17
N PHE A 91 14.19 11.89 29.04
CA PHE A 91 14.70 13.13 28.48
C PHE A 91 14.07 14.37 29.11
N LEU A 92 14.87 15.43 29.24
CA LEU A 92 14.40 16.74 29.66
C LEU A 92 13.50 17.34 28.55
N LYS A 93 12.20 17.46 28.82
CA LYS A 93 11.26 18.12 27.89
C LYS A 93 11.51 19.62 27.89
N LYS A 94 12.04 20.17 26.78
CA LYS A 94 11.98 21.61 26.54
C LYS A 94 10.61 21.97 25.99
N ASN A 95 9.96 22.98 26.58
CA ASN A 95 8.69 23.56 26.11
C ASN A 95 8.88 24.40 24.84
N ILE A 96 9.46 23.81 23.79
CA ILE A 96 9.54 24.42 22.46
C ILE A 96 8.45 23.77 21.62
N THR A 97 7.39 24.53 21.35
CA THR A 97 6.36 24.11 20.40
C THR A 97 6.90 24.30 18.99
N ILE A 98 7.00 23.20 18.25
CA ILE A 98 7.43 23.16 16.85
C ILE A 98 6.17 22.99 16.02
N ASN A 99 5.96 23.87 15.05
CA ASN A 99 4.88 23.68 14.08
C ASN A 99 5.23 22.50 13.17
N ALA A 100 4.27 21.59 12.95
CA ALA A 100 4.43 20.41 12.11
C ALA A 100 5.74 19.63 12.43
N PRO A 101 5.92 19.14 13.67
CA PRO A 101 7.22 18.65 14.14
C PRO A 101 7.78 17.52 13.26
N HIS A 102 6.95 16.55 12.88
CA HIS A 102 7.32 15.44 12.00
C HIS A 102 7.85 15.92 10.64
N PHE A 103 7.16 16.88 10.02
CA PHE A 103 7.56 17.46 8.73
C PHE A 103 8.85 18.27 8.86
N SER A 104 8.90 19.19 9.81
CA SER A 104 10.01 20.11 10.02
C SER A 104 11.32 19.37 10.35
N LEU A 105 11.25 18.33 11.19
CA LEU A 105 12.40 17.51 11.53
C LEU A 105 12.86 16.63 10.36
N MET A 106 11.93 16.09 9.58
CA MET A 106 12.25 15.35 8.35
C MET A 106 12.97 16.24 7.32
N VAL A 107 12.47 17.46 7.09
CA VAL A 107 13.12 18.44 6.20
C VAL A 107 14.54 18.72 6.68
N ARG A 108 14.72 18.96 7.99
CA ARG A 108 16.04 19.22 8.56
C ARG A 108 16.99 18.03 8.38
N ASP A 109 16.54 16.81 8.65
CA ASP A 109 17.36 15.60 8.46
C ASP A 109 17.79 15.43 7.00
N ASN A 110 16.87 15.64 6.04
CA ASN A 110 17.18 15.59 4.62
C ASN A 110 18.22 16.66 4.20
N LEU A 111 18.10 17.87 4.74
CA LEU A 111 19.07 18.95 4.48
C LEU A 111 20.43 18.63 5.09
N VAL A 112 20.49 18.05 6.29
CA VAL A 112 21.76 17.63 6.91
C VAL A 112 22.43 16.53 6.09
N GLN A 113 21.66 15.56 5.60
CA GLN A 113 22.18 14.51 4.72
C GLN A 113 22.74 15.09 3.41
N LYS A 114 22.15 16.16 2.88
CA LYS A 114 22.56 16.80 1.62
C LYS A 114 23.71 17.80 1.76
N TYR A 115 23.67 18.66 2.77
CA TYR A 115 24.57 19.80 2.93
C TYR A 115 25.57 19.66 4.09
N GLY A 116 25.40 18.65 4.94
CA GLY A 116 26.22 18.44 6.14
C GLY A 116 25.74 19.22 7.37
N GLU A 117 26.13 18.73 8.56
CA GLU A 117 25.75 19.30 9.86
C GLU A 117 26.16 20.76 10.01
N GLU A 118 27.38 21.12 9.61
CA GLU A 118 27.91 22.48 9.78
C GLU A 118 27.11 23.50 8.97
N LYS A 119 26.88 23.23 7.68
CA LYS A 119 26.17 24.15 6.78
C LYS A 119 24.71 24.34 7.20
N VAL A 120 24.05 23.29 7.69
CA VAL A 120 22.65 23.40 8.14
C VAL A 120 22.54 24.08 9.50
N ASN A 121 23.39 23.74 10.46
CA ASN A 121 23.26 24.26 11.83
C ASN A 121 23.90 25.66 11.99
N LEU A 122 24.93 26.02 11.22
CA LEU A 122 25.69 27.27 11.36
C LEU A 122 25.62 28.19 10.13
N GLY A 123 25.24 27.67 8.96
CA GLY A 123 25.28 28.42 7.69
C GLY A 123 24.15 29.43 7.48
N GLY A 124 23.21 29.54 8.41
CA GLY A 124 22.10 30.51 8.34
C GLY A 124 21.17 30.28 7.14
N LEU A 125 20.89 29.02 6.80
CA LEU A 125 20.02 28.69 5.67
C LEU A 125 18.57 29.13 5.92
N ILE A 126 17.96 29.74 4.91
CA ILE A 126 16.54 30.05 4.82
C ILE A 126 15.90 29.00 3.92
N VAL A 127 14.93 28.27 4.46
CA VAL A 127 14.29 27.12 3.79
C VAL A 127 12.81 27.40 3.62
N THR A 128 12.36 27.47 2.37
CA THR A 128 10.93 27.51 2.01
C THR A 128 10.46 26.10 1.69
N THR A 129 9.38 25.67 2.35
CA THR A 129 8.87 24.28 2.26
C THR A 129 7.52 24.22 1.55
N THR A 130 7.08 23.01 1.22
CA THR A 130 5.77 22.74 0.60
C THR A 130 4.60 22.73 1.59
N LEU A 131 4.88 22.88 2.89
CA LEU A 131 3.90 22.73 3.95
C LEU A 131 2.81 23.81 3.89
N ASP A 132 1.55 23.40 3.75
CA ASP A 132 0.41 24.25 4.06
C ASP A 132 0.12 24.14 5.56
N LEU A 133 0.53 25.16 6.31
CA LEU A 133 0.42 25.16 7.77
C LEU A 133 -1.03 25.15 8.26
N GLU A 134 -1.96 25.77 7.53
CA GLU A 134 -3.37 25.80 7.93
C GLU A 134 -4.05 24.45 7.66
N LEU A 135 -3.71 23.80 6.54
CA LEU A 135 -4.12 22.43 6.29
C LEU A 135 -3.51 21.47 7.32
N GLN A 136 -2.22 21.60 7.64
CA GLN A 136 -1.55 20.77 8.65
C GLN A 136 -2.30 20.82 10.00
N LYS A 137 -2.58 22.03 10.51
CA LYS A 137 -3.32 22.20 11.78
C LYS A 137 -4.70 21.55 11.71
N TYR A 138 -5.39 21.67 10.59
CA TYR A 138 -6.69 21.02 10.38
C TYR A 138 -6.55 19.49 10.43
N VAL A 139 -5.55 18.92 9.75
CA VAL A 139 -5.32 17.47 9.71
C VAL A 139 -4.95 16.94 11.11
N GLU A 140 -4.08 17.62 11.84
CA GLU A 140 -3.73 17.27 13.23
C GLU A 140 -4.97 17.27 14.14
N ALA A 141 -5.80 18.31 14.04
CA ALA A 141 -7.05 18.41 14.81
C ALA A 141 -8.05 17.31 14.42
N SER A 142 -8.23 17.06 13.12
CA SER A 142 -9.13 16.02 12.62
C SER A 142 -8.68 14.63 13.05
N LEU A 143 -7.39 14.33 12.94
CA LEU A 143 -6.80 13.08 13.38
C LEU A 143 -7.03 12.88 14.88
N SER A 144 -6.70 13.88 15.70
CA SER A 144 -6.91 13.82 17.16
C SER A 144 -8.38 13.61 17.53
N ALA A 145 -9.29 14.30 16.84
CA ALA A 145 -10.73 14.19 17.09
C ALA A 145 -11.30 12.80 16.73
N GLU A 146 -10.93 12.23 15.58
CA GLU A 146 -11.39 10.89 15.18
C GLU A 146 -10.76 9.80 16.05
N MET A 147 -9.47 9.93 16.41
CA MET A 147 -8.78 9.00 17.31
C MET A 147 -9.48 8.87 18.67
N LYS A 148 -10.04 9.97 19.21
CA LYS A 148 -10.84 9.92 20.45
C LYS A 148 -12.10 9.06 20.32
N LYS A 149 -12.73 9.02 19.14
CA LYS A 149 -13.96 8.24 18.91
C LYS A 149 -13.69 6.73 18.83
N ILE A 150 -12.50 6.35 18.37
CA ILE A 150 -12.11 4.95 18.15
C ILE A 150 -11.18 4.40 19.23
N ALA A 151 -10.92 5.15 20.30
CA ALA A 151 -10.02 4.74 21.39
C ALA A 151 -10.44 3.40 22.06
N SER A 152 -11.74 3.11 22.13
CA SER A 152 -12.27 1.84 22.66
C SER A 152 -11.89 0.62 21.82
N LEU A 153 -11.41 0.82 20.59
CA LEU A 153 -11.00 -0.24 19.67
C LEU A 153 -9.54 -0.68 19.88
N LYS A 154 -8.91 -0.28 21.00
CA LYS A 154 -7.49 -0.56 21.30
C LYS A 154 -6.54 0.06 20.26
N ILE A 155 -6.85 1.29 19.85
CA ILE A 155 -6.05 2.06 18.90
C ILE A 155 -5.46 3.25 19.64
N SER A 156 -4.14 3.32 19.70
CA SER A 156 -3.41 4.33 20.45
C SER A 156 -2.92 5.49 19.59
N ASN A 157 -2.60 5.24 18.31
CA ASN A 157 -1.95 6.22 17.44
C ASN A 157 -2.56 6.24 16.03
N GLY A 158 -2.22 7.28 15.26
CA GLY A 158 -2.60 7.44 13.87
C GLY A 158 -1.70 8.44 13.15
N ALA A 159 -1.71 8.41 11.82
CA ALA A 159 -0.86 9.22 10.97
C ALA A 159 -1.59 9.61 9.68
N ALA A 160 -1.14 10.70 9.04
CA ALA A 160 -1.68 11.17 7.77
C ALA A 160 -0.63 11.89 6.94
N ILE A 161 -0.73 11.76 5.61
CA ILE A 161 0.01 12.56 4.63
C ILE A 161 -0.96 13.07 3.56
N VAL A 162 -0.75 14.31 3.12
CA VAL A 162 -1.47 14.90 1.98
C VAL A 162 -0.45 15.39 0.97
N THR A 163 -0.62 15.03 -0.29
CA THR A 163 0.28 15.42 -1.37
C THR A 163 -0.46 15.94 -2.60
N HIS A 164 0.25 16.72 -3.40
CA HIS A 164 -0.08 16.92 -4.80
C HIS A 164 0.53 15.78 -5.63
N PRO A 165 -0.27 14.89 -6.25
CA PRO A 165 0.25 13.71 -6.93
C PRO A 165 0.99 14.04 -8.24
N ASN A 166 0.71 15.20 -8.86
CA ASN A 166 1.33 15.65 -10.10
C ASN A 166 2.73 16.28 -9.91
N THR A 167 2.97 16.94 -8.78
CA THR A 167 4.25 17.60 -8.47
C THR A 167 5.06 16.86 -7.42
N GLY A 168 4.40 16.04 -6.60
CA GLY A 168 4.99 15.35 -5.45
C GLY A 168 5.02 16.19 -4.18
N GLU A 169 4.55 17.43 -4.21
CA GLU A 169 4.61 18.33 -3.04
C GLU A 169 3.85 17.76 -1.85
N ILE A 170 4.51 17.72 -0.69
CA ILE A 170 3.92 17.28 0.57
C ILE A 170 3.29 18.49 1.26
N LEU A 171 1.96 18.59 1.21
CA LEU A 171 1.21 19.68 1.82
C LEU A 171 1.06 19.52 3.33
N THR A 172 1.05 18.27 3.80
CA THR A 172 0.87 17.93 5.21
C THR A 172 1.55 16.60 5.49
N LEU A 173 2.23 16.51 6.64
CA LEU A 173 2.81 15.27 7.14
C LEU A 173 2.63 15.21 8.66
N VAL A 174 1.79 14.28 9.11
CA VAL A 174 1.48 14.04 10.51
C VAL A 174 1.86 12.59 10.83
N GLY A 175 2.99 12.42 11.50
CA GLY A 175 3.55 11.10 11.86
C GLY A 175 2.90 10.42 13.06
N SER A 176 2.13 11.15 13.87
CA SER A 176 1.43 10.62 15.05
C SER A 176 0.25 11.52 15.42
N LYS A 177 -0.70 11.01 16.22
CA LYS A 177 -1.87 11.80 16.67
C LYS A 177 -1.49 12.96 17.62
N ASP A 178 -0.35 12.83 18.30
CA ASP A 178 0.18 13.79 19.26
C ASP A 178 1.69 13.56 19.39
N TYR A 179 2.48 14.49 18.85
CA TYR A 179 3.93 14.41 18.85
C TYR A 179 4.54 14.43 20.25
N TYR A 180 3.90 15.09 21.21
CA TYR A 180 4.45 15.33 22.55
C TYR A 180 4.04 14.27 23.58
N ASN A 181 3.33 13.24 23.13
CA ASN A 181 2.83 12.16 23.97
C ASN A 181 3.76 10.94 23.90
N ASP A 182 4.50 10.72 24.98
CA ASP A 182 5.46 9.60 25.07
C ASP A 182 4.77 8.25 25.29
N ASP A 183 3.51 8.21 25.75
CA ASP A 183 2.79 6.95 26.01
C ASP A 183 2.42 6.21 24.72
N ILE A 184 2.50 6.91 23.58
CA ILE A 184 2.21 6.38 22.24
C ILE A 184 3.42 6.42 21.31
N ASP A 185 4.61 6.75 21.85
CA ASP A 185 5.81 7.07 21.07
C ASP A 185 5.53 8.16 20.01
N GLY A 186 4.93 9.28 20.44
CA GLY A 186 4.44 10.35 19.57
C GLY A 186 5.49 10.93 18.62
N GLN A 187 6.77 10.85 18.96
CA GLN A 187 7.87 11.35 18.16
C GLN A 187 8.25 10.41 17.01
N VAL A 188 7.79 9.15 17.02
CA VAL A 188 7.98 8.23 15.90
C VAL A 188 7.16 8.71 14.71
N ASN A 189 7.84 8.97 13.60
CA ASN A 189 7.20 9.39 12.36
C ASN A 189 6.71 8.18 11.55
N VAL A 190 5.47 7.75 11.83
CA VAL A 190 4.85 6.58 11.18
C VAL A 190 4.76 6.73 9.66
N VAL A 191 4.75 7.96 9.13
CA VAL A 191 4.73 8.17 7.67
C VAL A 191 5.97 7.56 6.99
N THR A 192 7.10 7.55 7.70
CA THR A 192 8.38 7.02 7.23
C THR A 192 8.76 5.68 7.86
N SER A 193 7.96 5.17 8.80
CA SER A 193 8.17 3.86 9.42
C SER A 193 7.59 2.74 8.56
N LEU A 194 8.20 1.56 8.63
CA LEU A 194 7.68 0.35 8.01
C LEU A 194 6.41 -0.11 8.73
N ARG A 195 5.36 -0.39 7.97
CA ARG A 195 4.05 -0.86 8.41
C ARG A 195 3.47 -1.79 7.35
N GLN A 196 2.61 -2.73 7.75
CA GLN A 196 1.98 -3.61 6.77
C GLN A 196 0.84 -2.85 6.05
N PRO A 197 0.82 -2.79 4.71
CA PRO A 197 -0.21 -2.04 3.98
C PRO A 197 -1.58 -2.74 3.97
N GLY A 198 -1.62 -4.02 4.35
CA GLY A 198 -2.81 -4.87 4.21
C GLY A 198 -3.33 -4.86 2.76
N SER A 199 -4.66 -4.88 2.61
CA SER A 199 -5.32 -4.83 1.29
C SER A 199 -5.12 -3.54 0.48
N SER A 200 -4.47 -2.49 1.03
CA SER A 200 -4.22 -1.27 0.27
C SER A 200 -3.20 -1.48 -0.87
N ILE A 201 -2.45 -2.57 -0.85
CA ILE A 201 -1.49 -2.93 -1.89
C ILE A 201 -2.11 -3.56 -3.15
N LYS A 202 -3.34 -4.08 -3.04
CA LYS A 202 -4.04 -4.79 -4.13
C LYS A 202 -4.14 -4.02 -5.45
N PRO A 203 -4.38 -2.70 -5.48
CA PRO A 203 -4.41 -1.94 -6.74
C PRO A 203 -3.16 -2.15 -7.60
N ILE A 204 -1.99 -2.23 -6.99
CA ILE A 204 -0.72 -2.47 -7.70
C ILE A 204 -0.68 -3.90 -8.28
N ASN A 205 -1.22 -4.89 -7.57
CA ASN A 205 -1.32 -6.27 -8.06
C ASN A 205 -2.28 -6.38 -9.26
N TYR A 206 -3.44 -5.74 -9.21
CA TYR A 206 -4.34 -5.72 -10.36
C TYR A 206 -3.79 -4.90 -11.52
N ALA A 207 -3.08 -3.78 -11.25
CA ALA A 207 -2.36 -3.04 -12.28
C ALA A 207 -1.31 -3.93 -12.98
N THR A 208 -0.59 -4.75 -12.21
CA THR A 208 0.34 -5.76 -12.76
C THR A 208 -0.40 -6.77 -13.65
N GLY A 209 -1.61 -7.20 -13.26
CA GLY A 209 -2.43 -8.09 -14.07
C GLY A 209 -2.81 -7.48 -15.43
N LEU A 210 -3.27 -6.22 -15.43
CA LEU A 210 -3.59 -5.47 -16.64
C LEU A 210 -2.35 -5.30 -17.53
N LEU A 211 -1.19 -4.98 -16.93
CA LEU A 211 0.10 -4.91 -17.61
C LEU A 211 0.55 -6.25 -18.21
N LEU A 212 0.08 -7.38 -17.69
CA LEU A 212 0.38 -8.70 -18.24
C LEU A 212 -0.64 -9.14 -19.29
N GLY A 213 -1.68 -8.35 -19.54
CA GLY A 213 -2.71 -8.63 -20.55
C GLY A 213 -3.97 -9.29 -20.00
N TRP A 214 -4.17 -9.37 -18.68
CA TRP A 214 -5.44 -9.86 -18.12
C TRP A 214 -6.53 -8.82 -18.33
N PRO A 215 -7.69 -9.15 -18.93
CA PRO A 215 -8.77 -8.20 -19.14
C PRO A 215 -9.45 -7.84 -17.82
N THR A 216 -10.04 -6.65 -17.75
CA THR A 216 -10.84 -6.16 -16.61
C THR A 216 -12.03 -7.04 -16.27
N SER A 217 -12.58 -7.74 -17.26
CA SER A 217 -13.66 -8.71 -17.05
C SER A 217 -13.18 -10.10 -16.61
N THR A 218 -11.88 -10.29 -16.30
CA THR A 218 -11.40 -11.57 -15.76
C THR A 218 -12.24 -11.96 -14.55
N THR A 219 -12.87 -13.12 -14.63
CA THR A 219 -13.70 -13.68 -13.56
C THR A 219 -12.86 -14.57 -12.67
N TYR A 220 -13.07 -14.44 -11.36
CA TYR A 220 -12.48 -15.28 -10.33
C TYR A 220 -13.58 -15.97 -9.54
N LEU A 221 -13.33 -17.21 -9.13
CA LEU A 221 -14.18 -17.88 -8.15
C LEU A 221 -13.73 -17.51 -6.73
N ASP A 222 -14.50 -16.66 -6.07
CA ASP A 222 -14.38 -16.35 -4.64
C ASP A 222 -15.05 -17.44 -3.81
N VAL A 223 -14.38 -18.58 -3.71
CA VAL A 223 -14.76 -19.78 -2.95
C VAL A 223 -13.61 -20.21 -2.04
N PRO A 224 -13.81 -21.03 -0.99
CA PRO A 224 -12.74 -21.48 -0.12
C PRO A 224 -11.61 -22.08 -0.95
N THR A 225 -10.45 -21.43 -0.94
CA THR A 225 -9.32 -21.80 -1.80
C THR A 225 -8.06 -21.88 -0.96
N CYS A 226 -7.35 -22.99 -1.09
CA CYS A 226 -6.05 -23.21 -0.49
C CYS A 226 -4.99 -23.37 -1.58
N PHE A 227 -3.82 -22.80 -1.36
CA PHE A 227 -2.68 -22.84 -2.27
C PHE A 227 -1.60 -23.76 -1.69
N ASN A 228 -1.22 -24.77 -2.46
CA ASN A 228 -0.10 -25.65 -2.18
C ASN A 228 1.15 -25.04 -2.82
N VAL A 229 2.06 -24.57 -1.97
CA VAL A 229 3.39 -24.06 -2.37
C VAL A 229 4.42 -25.07 -1.92
N ALA A 230 5.32 -25.47 -2.82
CA ALA A 230 6.33 -26.47 -2.51
C ALA A 230 7.19 -26.06 -1.31
N GLY A 231 7.38 -26.99 -0.35
CA GLY A 231 8.17 -26.74 0.85
C GLY A 231 7.52 -25.84 1.90
N GLN A 232 6.25 -25.43 1.73
CA GLN A 232 5.52 -24.60 2.69
C GLN A 232 4.25 -25.29 3.19
N ARG A 233 3.77 -24.85 4.36
CA ARG A 233 2.42 -25.24 4.81
C ARG A 233 1.40 -24.66 3.84
N GLN A 234 0.35 -25.45 3.57
CA GLN A 234 -0.76 -25.03 2.74
C GLN A 234 -1.33 -23.66 3.19
N TYR A 235 -1.44 -22.73 2.24
CA TYR A 235 -1.87 -21.37 2.48
C TYR A 235 -3.35 -21.19 2.11
N CYS A 236 -4.21 -20.99 3.11
CA CYS A 236 -5.66 -20.87 2.93
C CYS A 236 -6.14 -19.48 3.38
N PRO A 237 -6.08 -18.45 2.51
CA PRO A 237 -6.59 -17.13 2.84
C PRO A 237 -8.12 -17.15 3.02
N LYS A 238 -8.62 -16.22 3.83
CA LYS A 238 -10.07 -15.98 4.02
C LYS A 238 -10.41 -14.54 3.70
N ASN A 239 -11.63 -14.28 3.25
CA ASN A 239 -12.16 -12.93 3.18
C ASN A 239 -12.37 -12.37 4.59
N TYR A 240 -12.33 -11.04 4.73
CA TYR A 240 -12.45 -10.37 6.02
C TYR A 240 -13.78 -10.69 6.74
N ASP A 241 -14.86 -10.81 5.98
CA ASP A 241 -16.19 -11.18 6.48
C ASP A 241 -16.38 -12.69 6.67
N ASN A 242 -15.38 -13.51 6.36
CA ASN A 242 -15.42 -14.98 6.34
C ASN A 242 -16.53 -15.57 5.43
N THR A 243 -16.97 -14.82 4.42
CA THR A 243 -17.96 -15.27 3.44
C THR A 243 -17.35 -15.37 2.04
N PHE A 244 -18.10 -15.96 1.11
CA PHE A 244 -17.67 -16.28 -0.24
C PHE A 244 -18.79 -15.88 -1.21
N ARG A 245 -18.41 -15.26 -2.33
CA ARG A 245 -19.36 -14.69 -3.30
C ARG A 245 -19.54 -15.54 -4.55
N GLY A 246 -18.77 -16.62 -4.71
CA GLY A 246 -18.77 -17.39 -5.95
C GLY A 246 -18.09 -16.59 -7.08
N PRO A 247 -18.59 -16.62 -8.33
CA PRO A 247 -18.01 -15.86 -9.42
C PRO A 247 -18.06 -14.35 -9.18
N VAL A 248 -16.91 -13.68 -9.32
CA VAL A 248 -16.77 -12.24 -9.20
C VAL A 248 -15.82 -11.71 -10.27
N SER A 249 -16.12 -10.55 -10.84
CA SER A 249 -15.22 -9.89 -11.79
C SER A 249 -14.00 -9.26 -11.09
N MET A 250 -12.94 -8.95 -11.84
CA MET A 250 -11.79 -8.18 -11.34
C MET A 250 -12.24 -6.86 -10.70
N ARG A 251 -13.17 -6.14 -11.34
CA ARG A 251 -13.76 -4.90 -10.82
C ARG A 251 -14.41 -5.12 -9.46
N GLN A 252 -15.35 -6.06 -9.36
CA GLN A 252 -16.03 -6.34 -8.10
C GLN A 252 -15.03 -6.76 -7.03
N SER A 253 -14.07 -7.62 -7.37
CA SER A 253 -13.05 -8.12 -6.47
C SER A 253 -12.17 -7.00 -5.88
N LEU A 254 -11.61 -6.14 -6.73
CA LEU A 254 -10.75 -5.03 -6.29
C LEU A 254 -11.57 -3.99 -5.52
N ALA A 255 -12.72 -3.58 -6.05
CA ALA A 255 -13.61 -2.59 -5.43
C ALA A 255 -14.08 -3.07 -4.04
N SER A 256 -14.48 -4.33 -3.92
CA SER A 256 -14.91 -4.97 -2.66
C SER A 256 -13.76 -5.51 -1.82
N SER A 257 -12.51 -5.39 -2.28
CA SER A 257 -11.29 -5.78 -1.58
C SER A 257 -11.24 -7.26 -1.18
N LEU A 258 -11.73 -8.17 -2.02
CA LEU A 258 -11.76 -9.61 -1.74
C LEU A 258 -10.35 -10.21 -1.68
N ASN A 259 -10.09 -11.11 -0.73
CA ASN A 259 -8.76 -11.64 -0.46
C ASN A 259 -8.39 -12.77 -1.42
N ILE A 260 -9.31 -13.71 -1.63
CA ILE A 260 -9.03 -14.92 -2.43
C ILE A 260 -8.78 -14.58 -3.90
N PRO A 261 -9.62 -13.80 -4.60
CA PRO A 261 -9.33 -13.38 -5.96
C PRO A 261 -8.04 -12.55 -6.08
N ALA A 262 -7.68 -11.76 -5.06
CA ALA A 262 -6.42 -11.00 -5.08
C ALA A 262 -5.18 -11.92 -5.01
N VAL A 263 -5.27 -13.02 -4.23
CA VAL A 263 -4.23 -14.05 -4.20
C VAL A 263 -4.18 -14.82 -5.52
N LYS A 264 -5.33 -15.12 -6.12
CA LYS A 264 -5.42 -15.69 -7.47
C LYS A 264 -4.76 -14.78 -8.51
N GLN A 265 -5.06 -13.49 -8.51
CA GLN A 265 -4.40 -12.52 -9.39
C GLN A 265 -2.88 -12.50 -9.18
N LEU A 266 -2.39 -12.51 -7.93
CA LEU A 266 -0.96 -12.55 -7.67
C LEU A 266 -0.33 -13.85 -8.18
N ALA A 267 -1.04 -14.98 -8.05
CA ALA A 267 -0.57 -16.25 -8.58
C ALA A 267 -0.46 -16.24 -10.12
N LEU A 268 -1.37 -15.55 -10.82
CA LEU A 268 -1.28 -15.34 -12.27
C LEU A 268 -0.14 -14.39 -12.65
N ASN A 269 0.11 -13.36 -11.85
CA ASN A 269 1.15 -12.37 -12.11
C ASN A 269 2.56 -12.90 -11.84
N GLY A 270 2.69 -13.76 -10.83
CA GLY A 270 3.96 -14.08 -10.19
C GLY A 270 4.43 -12.96 -9.25
N ALA A 271 5.08 -13.34 -8.15
CA ALA A 271 5.59 -12.41 -7.14
C ALA A 271 6.61 -11.41 -7.74
N ASP A 272 7.49 -11.87 -8.62
CA ASP A 272 8.56 -11.03 -9.19
C ASP A 272 8.02 -9.87 -10.02
N SER A 273 7.03 -10.13 -10.89
CA SER A 273 6.39 -9.07 -11.69
C SER A 273 5.61 -8.09 -10.83
N PHE A 274 5.00 -8.57 -9.74
CA PHE A 274 4.34 -7.70 -8.78
C PHE A 274 5.35 -6.80 -8.03
N ILE A 275 6.46 -7.36 -7.56
CA ILE A 275 7.53 -6.61 -6.88
C ILE A 275 8.17 -5.60 -7.83
N ALA A 276 8.44 -5.99 -9.08
CA ALA A 276 8.98 -5.09 -10.09
C ALA A 276 8.06 -3.89 -10.35
N THR A 277 6.76 -4.15 -10.51
CA THR A 277 5.75 -3.09 -10.69
C THR A 277 5.67 -2.19 -9.45
N ALA A 278 5.62 -2.77 -8.24
CA ALA A 278 5.62 -2.01 -7.00
C ALA A 278 6.87 -1.15 -6.82
N SER A 279 8.04 -1.68 -7.16
CA SER A 279 9.32 -0.97 -7.10
C SER A 279 9.36 0.20 -8.09
N ALA A 280 8.89 0.00 -9.32
CA ALA A 280 8.79 1.06 -10.32
C ALA A 280 7.85 2.19 -9.87
N MET A 281 6.76 1.85 -9.15
CA MET A 281 5.84 2.81 -8.52
C MET A 281 6.38 3.45 -7.24
N GLY A 282 7.56 3.04 -6.78
CA GLY A 282 8.28 3.68 -5.69
C GLY A 282 8.31 2.95 -4.36
N ILE A 283 7.80 1.72 -4.27
CA ILE A 283 8.00 0.88 -3.08
C ILE A 283 9.48 0.52 -2.96
N SER A 284 10.14 0.98 -1.91
CA SER A 284 11.58 0.85 -1.71
C SER A 284 11.99 -0.23 -0.70
N SER A 285 11.02 -0.75 0.05
CA SER A 285 11.26 -1.67 1.17
C SER A 285 11.43 -3.15 0.79
N TRP A 286 11.05 -3.54 -0.44
CA TRP A 286 11.05 -4.94 -0.89
C TRP A 286 12.32 -5.31 -1.65
N THR A 287 13.47 -5.20 -1.00
CA THR A 287 14.79 -5.38 -1.62
C THR A 287 15.21 -6.84 -1.79
N ASP A 288 14.64 -7.76 -1.01
CA ASP A 288 14.92 -9.20 -1.08
C ASP A 288 13.66 -9.96 -1.51
N GLN A 289 13.61 -10.30 -2.81
CA GLN A 289 12.46 -10.98 -3.43
C GLN A 289 12.19 -12.36 -2.82
N SER A 290 13.23 -13.05 -2.33
CA SER A 290 13.11 -14.41 -1.79
C SER A 290 12.24 -14.51 -0.53
N ARG A 291 12.00 -13.38 0.13
CA ARG A 291 11.18 -13.27 1.34
C ARG A 291 9.68 -13.21 1.06
N TYR A 292 9.27 -13.01 -0.19
CA TYR A 292 7.89 -12.72 -0.52
C TYR A 292 7.23 -13.87 -1.28
N GLY A 293 5.95 -14.07 -0.99
CA GLY A 293 5.11 -15.07 -1.66
C GLY A 293 3.68 -14.57 -1.82
N LEU A 294 2.73 -15.50 -1.96
CA LEU A 294 1.32 -15.19 -2.23
C LEU A 294 0.64 -14.29 -1.18
N SER A 295 1.16 -14.23 0.05
CA SER A 295 0.65 -13.32 1.08
C SER A 295 0.98 -11.84 0.83
N LEU A 296 1.90 -11.54 -0.10
CA LEU A 296 2.34 -10.17 -0.39
C LEU A 296 1.18 -9.26 -0.82
N THR A 297 0.24 -9.77 -1.64
CA THR A 297 -0.96 -9.03 -2.09
C THR A 297 -1.96 -8.72 -0.96
N LEU A 298 -1.80 -9.38 0.19
CA LEU A 298 -2.59 -9.12 1.40
C LEU A 298 -1.80 -8.31 2.44
N GLY A 299 -0.65 -7.76 2.06
CA GLY A 299 0.19 -6.91 2.92
C GLY A 299 1.27 -7.66 3.70
N GLY A 300 1.69 -8.85 3.25
CA GLY A 300 2.78 -9.61 3.87
C GLY A 300 4.18 -8.97 3.75
N GLY A 301 4.32 -7.88 2.99
CA GLY A 301 5.52 -7.06 2.91
C GLY A 301 5.27 -5.66 3.43
N GLU A 302 6.06 -5.22 4.41
CA GLU A 302 5.96 -3.88 5.00
C GLU A 302 6.39 -2.81 4.00
N VAL A 303 5.76 -1.64 4.11
CA VAL A 303 6.02 -0.44 3.29
C VAL A 303 5.93 0.80 4.17
N THR A 304 6.38 1.94 3.68
CA THR A 304 6.13 3.23 4.34
C THR A 304 4.89 3.90 3.77
N MET A 305 4.22 4.77 4.55
CA MET A 305 3.12 5.59 4.02
C MET A 305 3.64 6.54 2.93
N TYR A 306 4.88 7.00 3.07
CA TYR A 306 5.59 7.80 2.06
C TYR A 306 5.64 7.08 0.70
N ASP A 307 6.07 5.81 0.69
CA ASP A 307 6.14 4.99 -0.53
C ASP A 307 4.74 4.74 -1.11
N MET A 308 3.75 4.49 -0.24
CA MET A 308 2.36 4.30 -0.68
C MET A 308 1.73 5.58 -1.26
N ALA A 309 2.05 6.75 -0.72
CA ALA A 309 1.61 8.04 -1.26
C ALA A 309 2.21 8.29 -2.65
N LYS A 310 3.49 7.95 -2.85
CA LYS A 310 4.15 7.99 -4.15
C LYS A 310 3.52 6.98 -5.14
N ALA A 311 3.30 5.74 -4.73
CA ALA A 311 2.71 4.71 -5.57
C ALA A 311 1.27 5.06 -6.00
N PHE A 312 0.43 5.52 -5.07
CA PHE A 312 -0.93 5.96 -5.42
C PHE A 312 -0.94 7.28 -6.20
N GLY A 313 0.07 8.13 -5.99
CA GLY A 313 0.32 9.32 -6.81
C GLY A 313 0.50 8.97 -8.29
N THR A 314 1.10 7.82 -8.59
CA THR A 314 1.23 7.31 -9.96
C THR A 314 -0.12 7.09 -10.62
N PHE A 315 -1.11 6.54 -9.90
CA PHE A 315 -2.46 6.36 -10.44
C PHE A 315 -3.16 7.70 -10.67
N ALA A 316 -3.08 8.61 -9.71
CA ALA A 316 -3.65 9.95 -9.80
C ALA A 316 -3.01 10.79 -10.92
N ASN A 317 -1.71 10.57 -11.17
CA ASN A 317 -0.90 11.28 -12.15
C ASN A 317 -0.73 10.50 -13.46
N LYS A 318 -1.76 9.72 -13.84
CA LYS A 318 -1.88 9.07 -15.15
C LYS A 318 -0.66 8.21 -15.55
N GLY A 319 -0.04 7.56 -14.57
CA GLY A 319 1.07 6.64 -14.78
C GLY A 319 2.47 7.22 -14.58
N VAL A 320 2.59 8.51 -14.29
CA VAL A 320 3.88 9.16 -14.00
C VAL A 320 4.16 9.14 -12.50
N THR A 321 5.22 8.44 -12.10
CA THR A 321 5.70 8.43 -10.71
C THR A 321 6.60 9.62 -10.46
N VAL A 322 6.23 10.50 -9.54
CA VAL A 322 7.07 11.63 -9.11
C VAL A 322 7.65 11.39 -7.72
N PRO A 323 8.89 11.82 -7.44
CA PRO A 323 9.40 11.83 -6.07
C PRO A 323 8.58 12.81 -5.23
N LEU A 324 8.38 12.51 -3.94
CA LEU A 324 7.76 13.49 -3.06
C LEU A 324 8.75 14.63 -2.73
N VAL A 325 8.22 15.84 -2.61
CA VAL A 325 8.97 17.08 -2.45
C VAL A 325 8.52 17.74 -1.16
N SER A 326 9.47 18.08 -0.28
CA SER A 326 9.21 18.81 0.96
C SER A 326 9.81 20.21 1.00
N VAL A 327 10.71 20.54 0.06
CA VAL A 327 11.44 21.82 0.01
C VAL A 327 11.23 22.46 -1.35
N ILE A 328 10.77 23.71 -1.34
CA ILE A 328 10.61 24.54 -2.54
C ILE A 328 11.90 25.28 -2.84
N LYS A 329 12.55 25.85 -1.82
CA LYS A 329 13.75 26.68 -2.02
C LYS A 329 14.66 26.64 -0.81
N VAL A 330 15.97 26.58 -1.04
CA VAL A 330 16.99 26.81 -0.01
C VAL A 330 17.89 27.94 -0.45
N GLU A 331 18.07 28.92 0.42
CA GLU A 331 18.99 30.03 0.21
C GLU A 331 19.82 30.29 1.46
N THR A 332 20.98 30.92 1.29
CA THR A 332 21.81 31.41 2.38
C THR A 332 21.28 32.76 2.89
N PHE A 333 21.74 33.17 4.08
CA PHE A 333 21.32 34.44 4.69
C PHE A 333 21.65 35.69 3.84
N ASP A 334 22.64 35.61 2.95
CA ASP A 334 23.05 36.67 2.02
C ASP A 334 22.30 36.61 0.67
N GLY A 335 21.32 35.72 0.52
CA GLY A 335 20.41 35.64 -0.63
C GLY A 335 20.89 34.76 -1.78
N GLN A 336 21.96 33.98 -1.61
CA GLN A 336 22.38 33.00 -2.62
C GLN A 336 21.44 31.80 -2.61
N VAL A 337 20.77 31.54 -3.73
CA VAL A 337 19.93 30.35 -3.90
C VAL A 337 20.81 29.12 -4.11
N LEU A 338 20.65 28.13 -3.22
CA LEU A 338 21.34 26.83 -3.29
C LEU A 338 20.53 25.80 -4.07
N GLU A 339 19.21 25.79 -3.90
CA GLU A 339 18.29 24.96 -4.69
C GLU A 339 16.91 25.59 -4.80
N GLU A 340 16.20 25.25 -5.87
CA GLU A 340 14.83 25.68 -6.12
C GLU A 340 14.08 24.58 -6.89
N PHE A 341 12.91 24.20 -6.40
CA PHE A 341 12.01 23.23 -7.02
C PHE A 341 11.23 23.87 -8.16
N LYS A 342 11.17 23.18 -9.30
CA LYS A 342 10.53 23.65 -10.54
C LYS A 342 9.48 22.63 -11.03
N PRO A 343 8.23 22.73 -10.58
CA PRO A 343 7.20 21.71 -10.83
C PRO A 343 6.91 21.46 -12.32
N GLU A 344 7.07 22.46 -13.18
CA GLU A 344 6.89 22.34 -14.64
C GLU A 344 7.90 21.41 -15.31
N THR A 345 9.05 21.18 -14.69
CA THR A 345 10.07 20.24 -15.18
C THR A 345 9.78 18.78 -14.81
N THR A 346 8.94 18.55 -13.80
CA THR A 346 8.48 17.23 -13.35
C THR A 346 7.12 16.84 -13.94
N ALA A 347 6.24 17.79 -14.27
CA ALA A 347 4.83 17.53 -14.61
C ALA A 347 4.53 17.21 -16.10
N ASN A 348 5.42 17.53 -17.05
CA ASN A 348 5.07 17.59 -18.49
C ASN A 348 5.47 16.36 -19.34
N LEU A 349 5.37 15.15 -18.80
CA LEU A 349 6.08 14.02 -19.40
C LEU A 349 5.12 12.96 -19.90
N VAL A 350 5.34 12.68 -21.18
CA VAL A 350 4.41 12.15 -22.16
C VAL A 350 4.16 10.67 -21.92
N SER A 351 2.89 10.26 -22.08
CA SER A 351 2.47 8.87 -22.16
C SER A 351 3.29 8.14 -23.22
N VAL A 352 4.05 7.13 -22.81
CA VAL A 352 4.67 6.18 -23.74
C VAL A 352 3.90 4.88 -23.64
N MET A 353 3.05 4.66 -24.63
CA MET A 353 2.63 3.32 -24.99
C MET A 353 3.60 2.81 -26.04
N PRO A 354 4.23 1.63 -25.87
CA PRO A 354 4.87 0.98 -26.99
C PRO A 354 3.77 0.64 -28.01
N LEU A 355 3.87 1.21 -29.21
CA LEU A 355 2.86 1.14 -30.27
C LEU A 355 2.51 -0.28 -30.73
N ASN A 356 3.29 -1.31 -30.41
CA ASN A 356 3.03 -2.70 -30.81
C ASN A 356 3.13 -3.69 -29.65
N TRP A 357 2.14 -3.63 -28.76
CA TRP A 357 1.95 -4.55 -27.64
C TRP A 357 1.69 -6.01 -28.05
N VAL A 358 1.08 -6.24 -29.22
CA VAL A 358 0.77 -7.58 -29.76
C VAL A 358 2.01 -8.28 -30.34
N ASP A 359 3.02 -7.53 -30.80
CA ASP A 359 4.26 -8.08 -31.35
C ASP A 359 5.33 -8.35 -30.28
N PHE A 360 5.29 -7.66 -29.13
CA PHE A 360 6.19 -7.91 -27.99
C PHE A 360 6.14 -9.39 -27.54
N TRP A 361 4.95 -9.99 -27.50
CA TRP A 361 4.78 -11.40 -27.15
C TRP A 361 4.94 -12.36 -28.34
N LYS A 362 4.93 -11.86 -29.58
CA LYS A 362 5.01 -12.70 -30.78
C LYS A 362 6.40 -12.78 -31.41
N GLN A 363 7.26 -11.77 -31.25
CA GLN A 363 8.40 -11.62 -32.18
C GLN A 363 9.80 -11.50 -31.55
N ASN A 364 10.00 -11.19 -30.26
CA ASN A 364 11.37 -10.95 -29.76
C ASN A 364 11.61 -11.36 -28.29
N PRO A 365 12.18 -12.54 -28.00
CA PRO A 365 12.62 -12.90 -26.65
C PRO A 365 13.98 -12.28 -26.24
N SER A 366 14.67 -11.51 -27.10
CA SER A 366 16.06 -11.08 -26.82
C SER A 366 16.52 -9.76 -27.45
N GLU A 367 15.64 -8.83 -27.81
CA GLU A 367 16.07 -7.48 -28.23
C GLU A 367 15.72 -6.44 -27.17
N GLU A 368 16.74 -5.73 -26.67
CA GLU A 368 16.59 -4.55 -25.82
C GLU A 368 15.85 -3.46 -26.59
N ILE A 369 14.58 -3.26 -26.24
CA ILE A 369 13.82 -2.09 -26.71
C ILE A 369 14.38 -0.87 -25.98
N LEU A 370 15.21 -0.11 -26.69
CA LEU A 370 15.71 1.19 -26.23
C LEU A 370 14.74 2.32 -26.63
N SER A 371 14.34 3.10 -25.61
CA SER A 371 13.83 4.49 -25.59
C SER A 371 12.29 4.67 -25.59
N THR A 372 11.66 5.46 -24.69
CA THR A 372 11.80 6.92 -24.56
C THR A 372 11.15 7.46 -23.25
N ASP A 373 11.95 8.02 -22.32
CA ASP A 373 11.61 8.62 -20.99
C ASP A 373 11.55 7.67 -19.75
N PRO A 374 12.52 7.76 -18.81
CA PRO A 374 12.56 6.93 -17.59
C PRO A 374 11.51 7.28 -16.51
N ARG A 375 10.57 8.21 -16.75
CA ARG A 375 9.62 8.72 -15.73
C ARG A 375 8.19 8.15 -15.81
N VAL A 376 7.80 7.53 -16.93
CA VAL A 376 6.51 6.82 -17.04
C VAL A 376 6.65 5.43 -16.43
N THR A 377 5.82 5.14 -15.43
CA THR A 377 5.85 3.89 -14.69
C THR A 377 4.74 2.94 -15.13
N LEU A 378 3.57 3.47 -15.45
CA LEU A 378 2.41 2.70 -15.92
C LEU A 378 1.78 3.38 -17.14
N PRO A 379 1.19 2.64 -18.10
CA PRO A 379 0.33 3.21 -19.12
C PRO A 379 -0.88 3.91 -18.49
N GLN A 380 -1.29 5.03 -19.07
CA GLN A 380 -2.44 5.81 -18.57
C GLN A 380 -3.73 4.98 -18.58
N GLU A 381 -3.87 4.03 -19.50
CA GLU A 381 -5.00 3.10 -19.67
C GLU A 381 -5.14 2.18 -18.45
N VAL A 382 -4.02 1.62 -17.99
CA VAL A 382 -3.97 0.81 -16.76
C VAL A 382 -4.36 1.67 -15.56
N THR A 383 -3.79 2.87 -15.45
CA THR A 383 -4.11 3.76 -14.33
C THR A 383 -5.56 4.24 -14.33
N PHE A 384 -6.14 4.49 -15.52
CA PHE A 384 -7.54 4.86 -15.68
C PHE A 384 -8.44 3.74 -15.19
N ILE A 385 -8.21 2.50 -15.63
CA ILE A 385 -9.01 1.33 -15.22
C ILE A 385 -8.95 1.13 -13.69
N ILE A 386 -7.75 1.17 -13.10
CA ILE A 386 -7.60 1.02 -11.65
C ILE A 386 -8.32 2.16 -10.92
N SER A 387 -8.14 3.40 -11.37
CA SER A 387 -8.80 4.57 -10.77
C SER A 387 -10.32 4.48 -10.88
N ASP A 388 -10.85 4.02 -12.02
CA ASP A 388 -12.27 3.85 -12.28
C ASP A 388 -12.89 2.79 -11.36
N ILE A 389 -12.25 1.62 -11.22
CA ILE A 389 -12.67 0.58 -10.27
C ILE A 389 -12.67 1.11 -8.83
N LEU A 390 -11.63 1.87 -8.44
CA LEU A 390 -11.52 2.45 -7.10
C LEU A 390 -12.49 3.62 -6.85
N ALA A 391 -13.00 4.26 -7.89
CA ALA A 391 -14.01 5.33 -7.81
C ALA A 391 -15.44 4.77 -7.79
N ASP A 392 -15.65 3.55 -8.28
CA ASP A 392 -16.97 2.92 -8.37
C ASP A 392 -17.55 2.56 -6.98
N ASN A 393 -18.53 3.34 -6.50
CA ASN A 393 -19.24 3.04 -5.26
C ASN A 393 -20.21 1.86 -5.41
N GLY A 394 -20.75 1.62 -6.61
CA GLY A 394 -21.64 0.51 -6.89
C GLY A 394 -20.93 -0.82 -6.72
N ALA A 395 -19.76 -0.96 -7.37
CA ALA A 395 -18.96 -2.19 -7.33
C ALA A 395 -18.47 -2.60 -5.93
N ARG A 396 -18.37 -1.65 -4.99
CA ARG A 396 -17.92 -1.91 -3.60
C ARG A 396 -19.07 -1.96 -2.59
N SER A 397 -20.30 -1.64 -3.02
CA SER A 397 -21.45 -1.45 -2.12
C SER A 397 -21.84 -2.72 -1.37
N ALA A 398 -21.67 -3.90 -1.97
CA ALA A 398 -21.95 -5.17 -1.32
C ALA A 398 -21.10 -5.42 -0.07
N THR A 399 -19.89 -4.87 -0.01
CA THR A 399 -18.99 -5.04 1.14
C THR A 399 -19.03 -3.85 2.10
N PHE A 400 -19.09 -2.61 1.58
CA PHE A 400 -18.95 -1.42 2.42
C PHE A 400 -20.24 -0.63 2.63
N GLY A 401 -21.31 -0.98 1.91
CA GLY A 401 -22.56 -0.22 1.86
C GLY A 401 -22.46 1.04 0.99
N THR A 402 -23.61 1.52 0.51
CA THR A 402 -23.70 2.67 -0.40
C THR A 402 -23.36 4.01 0.25
N ASN A 403 -23.48 4.12 1.58
CA ASN A 403 -23.26 5.34 2.37
C ASN A 403 -21.97 5.29 3.21
N SER A 404 -20.97 4.53 2.76
CA SER A 404 -19.71 4.36 3.49
C SER A 404 -18.89 5.66 3.58
N LYS A 405 -17.91 5.70 4.49
CA LYS A 405 -16.94 6.81 4.60
C LYS A 405 -15.96 6.89 3.43
N LEU A 406 -16.03 5.96 2.49
CA LEU A 406 -15.24 6.01 1.26
C LEU A 406 -15.85 6.95 0.21
N VAL A 407 -17.11 7.37 0.39
CA VAL A 407 -17.81 8.26 -0.54
C VAL A 407 -17.59 9.72 -0.14
N ILE A 408 -17.20 10.53 -1.12
CA ILE A 408 -17.16 11.99 -1.01
C ILE A 408 -18.26 12.55 -1.92
N PRO A 409 -19.38 13.03 -1.36
CA PRO A 409 -20.52 13.47 -2.17
C PRO A 409 -20.13 14.57 -3.17
N GLY A 410 -20.65 14.44 -4.40
CA GLY A 410 -20.43 15.41 -5.47
C GLY A 410 -19.04 15.39 -6.09
N HIS A 411 -18.17 14.43 -5.73
CA HIS A 411 -16.82 14.32 -6.26
C HIS A 411 -16.47 12.88 -6.65
N THR A 412 -15.74 12.73 -7.74
CA THR A 412 -15.15 11.49 -8.21
C THR A 412 -13.83 11.27 -7.46
N VAL A 413 -13.82 10.31 -6.53
CA VAL A 413 -12.64 10.02 -5.69
C VAL A 413 -12.34 8.53 -5.74
N SER A 414 -11.16 8.19 -6.22
CA SER A 414 -10.62 6.83 -6.21
C SER A 414 -10.05 6.54 -4.84
N VAL A 415 -10.47 5.45 -4.18
CA VAL A 415 -10.03 5.17 -2.79
C VAL A 415 -9.93 3.68 -2.51
N LYS A 416 -8.91 3.30 -1.74
CA LYS A 416 -8.66 1.95 -1.29
C LYS A 416 -8.43 1.90 0.23
N THR A 417 -9.08 0.94 0.87
CA THR A 417 -8.84 0.57 2.27
C THR A 417 -7.74 -0.49 2.40
N GLY A 418 -7.05 -0.50 3.54
CA GLY A 418 -6.13 -1.56 3.95
C GLY A 418 -6.42 -2.00 5.38
N THR A 419 -6.43 -3.29 5.62
CA THR A 419 -6.52 -3.88 6.98
C THR A 419 -5.64 -5.11 6.98
N THR A 420 -4.78 -5.25 7.98
CA THR A 420 -3.92 -6.43 8.12
C THR A 420 -4.66 -7.58 8.79
N ASN A 421 -4.27 -8.81 8.49
CA ASN A 421 -4.91 -10.00 9.06
C ASN A 421 -4.70 -10.10 10.59
N ASP A 422 -3.61 -9.56 11.10
CA ASP A 422 -3.31 -9.50 12.54
C ASP A 422 -3.85 -8.23 13.22
N LEU A 423 -4.60 -7.41 12.49
CA LEU A 423 -5.29 -6.21 12.96
C LEU A 423 -4.35 -5.20 13.62
N LYS A 424 -3.10 -5.09 13.15
CA LYS A 424 -2.12 -4.11 13.64
C LYS A 424 -2.14 -2.80 12.88
N ASP A 425 -2.42 -2.87 11.58
CA ASP A 425 -2.42 -1.70 10.70
C ASP A 425 -3.73 -1.55 9.95
N ASN A 426 -4.22 -0.31 9.91
CA ASN A 426 -5.43 0.07 9.23
C ASN A 426 -5.19 1.32 8.38
N TRP A 427 -5.52 1.25 7.09
CA TRP A 427 -5.18 2.27 6.10
C TRP A 427 -6.40 2.73 5.33
N THR A 428 -6.38 3.98 4.89
CA THR A 428 -7.21 4.45 3.78
C THR A 428 -6.39 5.41 2.93
N ILE A 429 -6.33 5.14 1.62
CA ILE A 429 -5.61 5.95 0.66
C ILE A 429 -6.55 6.28 -0.48
N GLY A 430 -6.70 7.55 -0.80
CA GLY A 430 -7.55 7.97 -1.90
C GLY A 430 -7.15 9.31 -2.47
N TYR A 431 -7.56 9.52 -3.71
CA TYR A 431 -7.05 10.60 -4.54
C TYR A 431 -8.08 11.10 -5.55
N THR A 432 -7.83 12.34 -5.95
CA THR A 432 -8.33 13.02 -7.15
C THR A 432 -7.12 13.32 -8.04
N PRO A 433 -7.30 13.89 -9.25
CA PRO A 433 -6.15 14.32 -10.06
C PRO A 433 -5.24 15.34 -9.38
N ASP A 434 -5.75 16.15 -8.43
CA ASP A 434 -5.00 17.25 -7.81
C ASP A 434 -4.54 16.96 -6.38
N TYR A 435 -5.21 16.06 -5.65
CA TYR A 435 -4.93 15.79 -4.25
C TYR A 435 -4.96 14.30 -3.95
N LEU A 436 -4.00 13.85 -3.15
CA LEU A 436 -3.96 12.54 -2.55
C LEU A 436 -3.90 12.68 -1.03
N ALA A 437 -4.69 11.88 -0.31
CA ALA A 437 -4.58 11.72 1.13
C ALA A 437 -4.42 10.24 1.48
N ALA A 438 -3.47 9.94 2.36
CA ALA A 438 -3.31 8.63 2.98
C ALA A 438 -3.40 8.79 4.51
N THR A 439 -4.13 7.88 5.15
CA THR A 439 -4.27 7.83 6.60
C THR A 439 -3.99 6.43 7.12
N TRP A 440 -3.45 6.37 8.33
CA TRP A 440 -3.19 5.14 9.06
C TRP A 440 -3.64 5.27 10.51
N VAL A 441 -4.12 4.16 11.09
CA VAL A 441 -4.32 4.01 12.53
C VAL A 441 -3.81 2.66 13.01
N GLY A 442 -3.27 2.62 14.22
CA GLY A 442 -2.68 1.41 14.81
C GLY A 442 -1.93 1.70 16.11
N ASN A 443 -1.03 0.79 16.47
CA ASN A 443 -0.22 0.89 17.69
C ASN A 443 1.27 0.81 17.36
N ASN A 444 2.07 1.70 17.94
CA ASN A 444 3.49 1.77 17.62
C ASN A 444 4.25 0.52 18.05
N ASP A 445 3.85 -0.07 19.18
CA ASP A 445 4.33 -1.34 19.74
C ASP A 445 3.86 -2.61 18.99
N SER A 446 3.13 -2.44 17.88
CA SER A 446 2.59 -3.54 17.07
C SER A 446 1.57 -4.43 17.79
N THR A 447 0.95 -3.96 18.89
CA THR A 447 -0.18 -4.66 19.50
C THR A 447 -1.42 -4.60 18.61
N SER A 448 -2.19 -5.69 18.57
CA SER A 448 -3.39 -5.78 17.73
C SER A 448 -4.55 -4.91 18.23
N MET A 449 -5.24 -4.29 17.29
CA MET A 449 -6.51 -3.58 17.49
C MET A 449 -7.67 -4.58 17.69
N SER A 450 -8.85 -4.06 18.05
CA SER A 450 -10.08 -4.84 18.14
C SER A 450 -10.55 -5.34 16.76
N TYR A 451 -11.24 -6.50 16.72
CA TYR A 451 -11.73 -7.13 15.48
C TYR A 451 -12.67 -6.24 14.63
N VAL A 452 -13.36 -5.30 15.28
CA VAL A 452 -14.25 -4.33 14.62
C VAL A 452 -13.51 -3.15 13.99
N ALA A 453 -12.19 -3.04 14.18
CA ALA A 453 -11.33 -2.05 13.53
C ALA A 453 -11.06 -2.47 12.06
N SER A 454 -12.06 -2.25 11.20
CA SER A 454 -11.97 -2.42 9.76
C SER A 454 -11.42 -1.16 9.08
N GLY A 455 -10.99 -1.25 7.81
CA GLY A 455 -10.54 -0.09 7.04
C GLY A 455 -11.55 1.08 7.05
N VAL A 456 -12.85 0.76 7.12
CA VAL A 456 -13.97 1.71 7.07
C VAL A 456 -14.24 2.40 8.42
N THR A 457 -13.88 1.76 9.53
CA THR A 457 -14.17 2.25 10.90
C THR A 457 -12.97 2.90 11.59
N GLY A 458 -11.73 2.66 11.10
CA GLY A 458 -10.50 3.25 11.65
C GLY A 458 -9.99 4.46 10.87
N ALA A 459 -9.27 4.22 9.77
CA ALA A 459 -8.57 5.25 8.99
C ALA A 459 -9.49 6.06 8.06
N SER A 460 -10.58 5.45 7.56
CA SER A 460 -11.49 6.09 6.59
C SER A 460 -12.19 7.37 7.07
N PRO A 461 -12.67 7.48 8.33
CA PRO A 461 -13.25 8.74 8.84
C PRO A 461 -12.26 9.92 8.80
N ILE A 462 -11.01 9.67 9.16
CA ILE A 462 -9.93 10.68 9.12
C ILE A 462 -9.70 11.08 7.66
N TRP A 463 -9.53 10.10 6.77
CA TRP A 463 -9.34 10.34 5.34
C TRP A 463 -10.50 11.14 4.72
N ASN A 464 -11.75 10.78 5.04
CA ASN A 464 -12.94 11.46 4.53
C ASN A 464 -12.99 12.93 4.93
N SER A 465 -12.63 13.22 6.18
CA SER A 465 -12.54 14.58 6.72
C SER A 465 -11.49 15.41 5.96
N ILE A 466 -10.29 14.85 5.79
CA ILE A 466 -9.19 15.48 5.04
C ILE A 466 -9.58 15.73 3.59
N MET A 467 -10.11 14.72 2.90
CA MET A 467 -10.49 14.86 1.49
C MET A 467 -11.56 15.94 1.29
N LYS A 468 -12.58 15.99 2.15
CA LYS A 468 -13.60 17.05 2.11
C LYS A 468 -13.00 18.44 2.33
N LYS A 469 -11.95 18.56 3.13
CA LYS A 469 -11.27 19.83 3.37
C LYS A 469 -10.48 20.29 2.15
N VAL A 470 -9.68 19.42 1.54
CA VAL A 470 -8.79 19.80 0.42
C VAL A 470 -9.56 20.07 -0.87
N ILE A 471 -10.72 19.42 -1.06
CA ILE A 471 -11.58 19.66 -2.24
C ILE A 471 -12.73 20.64 -1.96
N LEU A 472 -12.73 21.31 -0.79
CA LEU A 472 -13.77 22.26 -0.45
C LEU A 472 -13.80 23.39 -1.49
N ASN A 473 -14.97 23.65 -2.08
CA ASN A 473 -15.19 24.63 -3.15
C ASN A 473 -14.41 24.36 -4.45
N ILE A 474 -13.88 23.14 -4.62
CA ILE A 474 -13.31 22.68 -5.89
C ILE A 474 -14.44 21.99 -6.68
N LYS A 475 -14.51 22.22 -7.99
CA LYS A 475 -15.45 21.51 -8.86
C LYS A 475 -14.94 20.09 -9.11
N ASP A 476 -15.84 19.12 -9.18
CA ASP A 476 -15.46 17.75 -9.54
C ASP A 476 -14.66 17.69 -10.85
N LYS A 477 -13.63 16.85 -10.84
CA LYS A 477 -12.80 16.50 -11.99
C LYS A 477 -12.89 14.99 -12.21
N PRO A 478 -13.89 14.53 -13.00
CA PRO A 478 -14.01 13.13 -13.35
C PRO A 478 -12.76 12.59 -14.04
N LEU A 479 -12.60 11.26 -14.01
CA LEU A 479 -11.51 10.59 -14.70
C LEU A 479 -11.57 10.85 -16.21
N SER A 480 -10.44 11.25 -16.79
CA SER A 480 -10.34 11.46 -18.24
C SER A 480 -10.06 10.13 -18.92
N LYS A 481 -11.05 9.59 -19.65
CA LYS A 481 -10.93 8.35 -20.42
C LYS A 481 -9.87 8.48 -21.53
N PRO A 482 -8.80 7.66 -21.53
CA PRO A 482 -7.83 7.60 -22.63
C PRO A 482 -8.46 7.13 -23.95
N GLU A 483 -7.80 7.45 -25.07
CA GLU A 483 -8.27 7.11 -26.42
C GLU A 483 -8.37 5.59 -26.63
N MET A 484 -7.33 4.85 -26.20
CA MET A 484 -7.26 3.39 -26.30
C MET A 484 -8.10 2.64 -25.25
N ILE A 485 -9.01 3.33 -24.54
CA ILE A 485 -10.02 2.70 -23.69
C ILE A 485 -11.34 2.57 -24.46
N THR A 486 -11.74 1.32 -24.66
CA THR A 486 -12.99 0.91 -25.30
C THR A 486 -13.98 0.38 -24.27
N ASN A 487 -15.26 0.26 -24.66
CA ASN A 487 -16.34 -0.23 -23.81
C ASN A 487 -17.07 -1.37 -24.50
N PHE A 488 -17.29 -2.46 -23.78
CA PHE A 488 -18.09 -3.59 -24.26
C PHE A 488 -19.11 -4.03 -23.22
N GLN A 489 -20.20 -4.65 -23.69
CA GLN A 489 -21.12 -5.35 -22.82
C GLN A 489 -20.54 -6.72 -22.48
N VAL A 490 -20.43 -7.03 -21.18
CA VAL A 490 -19.98 -8.33 -20.67
C VAL A 490 -21.00 -8.96 -19.76
N CYS A 491 -21.07 -10.28 -19.78
CA CYS A 491 -21.96 -11.05 -18.93
C CYS A 491 -21.53 -10.96 -17.47
N ASN A 492 -22.49 -10.72 -16.56
CA ASN A 492 -22.23 -10.54 -15.13
C ASN A 492 -21.52 -11.75 -14.49
N LEU A 493 -21.81 -12.95 -14.98
CA LEU A 493 -21.36 -14.21 -14.40
C LEU A 493 -19.98 -14.66 -14.91
N THR A 494 -19.72 -14.47 -16.20
CA THR A 494 -18.55 -15.06 -16.87
C THR A 494 -17.49 -14.04 -17.24
N GLY A 495 -17.88 -12.78 -17.39
CA GLY A 495 -17.01 -11.73 -17.94
C GLY A 495 -16.72 -11.87 -19.43
N LEU A 496 -17.37 -12.79 -20.15
CA LEU A 496 -17.30 -12.87 -21.61
C LEU A 496 -18.12 -11.75 -22.25
N LEU A 497 -17.86 -11.45 -23.53
CA LEU A 497 -18.66 -10.47 -24.27
C LEU A 497 -20.10 -10.97 -24.39
N ALA A 498 -21.07 -10.10 -24.09
CA ALA A 498 -22.50 -10.47 -24.11
C ALA A 498 -22.97 -10.94 -25.49
N GLN A 499 -22.30 -10.51 -26.58
CA GLN A 499 -22.60 -10.99 -27.93
C GLN A 499 -22.21 -12.45 -28.17
N GLN A 500 -21.31 -13.00 -27.34
CA GLN A 500 -20.87 -14.39 -27.42
C GLN A 500 -21.81 -15.33 -26.63
N GLU A 501 -22.58 -14.80 -25.68
CA GLU A 501 -23.52 -15.56 -24.86
C GLU A 501 -24.96 -15.15 -25.15
N ASN A 502 -25.74 -16.04 -25.74
CA ASN A 502 -27.16 -15.78 -25.96
C ASN A 502 -27.89 -15.62 -24.61
N GLN A 503 -28.44 -14.42 -24.36
CA GLN A 503 -29.33 -14.11 -23.23
C GLN A 503 -28.68 -14.13 -21.83
N CYS A 504 -27.50 -13.51 -21.66
CA CYS A 504 -26.95 -13.23 -20.34
C CYS A 504 -27.38 -11.84 -19.82
N GLU A 505 -27.49 -11.68 -18.50
CA GLU A 505 -27.54 -10.35 -17.90
C GLU A 505 -26.15 -9.70 -18.03
N SER A 506 -26.09 -8.51 -18.62
CA SER A 506 -24.83 -7.85 -18.97
C SER A 506 -24.70 -6.45 -18.36
N HIS A 507 -23.46 -6.00 -18.22
CA HIS A 507 -23.10 -4.63 -17.88
C HIS A 507 -22.01 -4.10 -18.82
N SER A 508 -21.85 -2.78 -18.85
CA SER A 508 -20.75 -2.14 -19.58
C SER A 508 -19.46 -2.24 -18.77
N GLU A 509 -18.36 -2.64 -19.41
CA GLU A 509 -17.03 -2.67 -18.81
C GLU A 509 -16.00 -2.03 -19.76
N TYR A 510 -14.99 -1.37 -19.16
CA TYR A 510 -13.88 -0.73 -19.87
C TYR A 510 -12.78 -1.73 -20.18
N PHE A 511 -12.22 -1.64 -21.38
CA PHE A 511 -11.10 -2.47 -21.84
C PHE A 511 -10.01 -1.61 -22.45
N ILE A 512 -8.76 -2.05 -22.25
CA ILE A 512 -7.63 -1.56 -23.05
C ILE A 512 -7.77 -2.19 -24.44
N GLU A 513 -7.69 -1.38 -25.49
CA GLU A 513 -7.76 -1.86 -26.86
C GLU A 513 -6.74 -2.99 -27.10
N GLY A 514 -7.21 -4.09 -27.72
CA GLY A 514 -6.41 -5.31 -27.91
C GLY A 514 -6.39 -6.28 -26.72
N ILE A 515 -6.87 -5.88 -25.53
CA ILE A 515 -7.00 -6.74 -24.34
C ILE A 515 -8.49 -6.99 -24.08
N LEU A 516 -9.06 -7.93 -24.85
CA LEU A 516 -10.46 -8.33 -24.74
C LEU A 516 -10.61 -9.74 -24.15
N PRO A 517 -11.74 -10.05 -23.49
CA PRO A 517 -12.08 -11.42 -23.16
C PRO A 517 -12.41 -12.15 -24.47
N LEU A 518 -11.49 -12.99 -24.93
CA LEU A 518 -11.69 -13.74 -26.16
C LEU A 518 -12.33 -15.10 -25.82
N SER A 519 -13.39 -15.48 -26.54
CA SER A 519 -14.17 -16.67 -26.23
C SER A 519 -13.59 -17.89 -26.94
N GLN A 520 -13.22 -18.91 -26.15
CA GLN A 520 -13.30 -20.30 -26.59
C GLN A 520 -13.36 -21.31 -25.43
N ASN A 521 -12.93 -20.95 -24.21
CA ASN A 521 -12.77 -21.95 -23.13
C ASN A 521 -13.73 -21.82 -21.93
N ASN A 522 -14.53 -20.75 -21.81
CA ASN A 522 -15.27 -20.43 -20.57
C ASN A 522 -16.75 -20.02 -20.76
N PHE A 523 -17.46 -20.58 -21.74
CA PHE A 523 -18.92 -20.42 -21.74
C PHE A 523 -19.50 -21.08 -20.47
N PRO A 524 -20.57 -20.53 -19.86
CA PRO A 524 -21.46 -21.35 -19.07
C PRO A 524 -21.97 -22.46 -19.96
N VAL A 525 -21.38 -23.63 -19.83
CA VAL A 525 -21.81 -24.80 -20.59
C VAL A 525 -22.62 -25.68 -19.66
N LYS A 526 -23.75 -26.12 -20.19
CA LYS A 526 -24.44 -27.27 -19.61
C LYS A 526 -23.51 -28.47 -19.78
N LYS A 527 -23.00 -28.96 -18.66
CA LYS A 527 -22.13 -30.14 -18.59
C LYS A 527 -22.76 -31.18 -17.67
N GLN A 528 -22.44 -32.43 -17.96
CA GLN A 528 -22.77 -33.54 -17.08
C GLN A 528 -21.82 -33.49 -15.88
N VAL A 529 -22.37 -33.20 -14.71
CA VAL A 529 -21.66 -33.08 -13.43
C VAL A 529 -22.10 -34.23 -12.53
N TRP A 530 -21.14 -34.91 -11.91
CA TRP A 530 -21.44 -35.92 -10.91
C TRP A 530 -21.88 -35.25 -9.61
N VAL A 531 -23.05 -35.62 -9.11
CA VAL A 531 -23.62 -35.12 -7.85
C VAL A 531 -23.97 -36.28 -6.93
N ARG A 532 -23.85 -36.08 -5.62
CA ARG A 532 -24.26 -37.07 -4.61
C ARG A 532 -25.76 -37.31 -4.72
N ARG A 533 -26.18 -38.58 -4.75
CA ARG A 533 -27.61 -38.92 -4.87
C ARG A 533 -28.43 -38.42 -3.68
N SER A 534 -27.83 -38.35 -2.50
CA SER A 534 -28.49 -37.99 -1.24
C SER A 534 -28.92 -36.53 -1.15
N ASP A 535 -28.08 -35.60 -1.59
CA ASP A 535 -28.24 -34.16 -1.36
C ASP A 535 -27.92 -33.28 -2.57
N LYS A 536 -27.61 -33.90 -3.72
CA LYS A 536 -27.29 -33.23 -4.98
C LYS A 536 -26.08 -32.29 -4.92
N TYR A 537 -25.22 -32.48 -3.92
CA TYR A 537 -23.95 -31.77 -3.79
C TYR A 537 -22.92 -32.31 -4.81
N PRO A 538 -22.09 -31.46 -5.42
CA PRO A 538 -21.12 -31.90 -6.42
C PRO A 538 -20.08 -32.86 -5.84
N ILE A 539 -19.74 -33.91 -6.58
CA ILE A 539 -18.67 -34.84 -6.22
C ILE A 539 -17.32 -34.16 -6.38
N LEU A 540 -16.52 -34.16 -5.30
CA LEU A 540 -15.19 -33.56 -5.30
C LEU A 540 -14.12 -34.60 -5.66
N PRO A 541 -12.95 -34.18 -6.16
CA PRO A 541 -11.81 -35.10 -6.35
C PRO A 541 -11.47 -35.83 -5.04
N GLY A 542 -11.42 -37.17 -5.09
CA GLY A 542 -11.24 -38.05 -3.92
C GLY A 542 -12.53 -38.63 -3.32
N ASP A 543 -13.71 -38.10 -3.68
CA ASP A 543 -15.02 -38.60 -3.23
C ASP A 543 -15.66 -39.55 -4.26
N GLU A 544 -14.87 -40.16 -5.16
CA GLU A 544 -15.42 -40.91 -6.29
C GLU A 544 -16.16 -42.20 -5.89
N THR A 545 -16.03 -42.62 -4.63
CA THR A 545 -16.67 -43.80 -4.06
C THR A 545 -18.06 -43.54 -3.49
N VAL A 546 -18.49 -42.28 -3.40
CA VAL A 546 -19.80 -41.88 -2.90
C VAL A 546 -20.88 -42.17 -3.94
N ASP A 547 -22.06 -42.63 -3.49
CA ASP A 547 -23.20 -42.90 -4.38
C ASP A 547 -23.64 -41.60 -5.09
N ARG A 548 -23.69 -41.66 -6.42
CA ARG A 548 -23.73 -40.48 -7.28
C ARG A 548 -24.61 -40.68 -8.51
N ASP A 549 -25.22 -39.59 -8.93
CA ASP A 549 -25.94 -39.46 -10.19
C ASP A 549 -25.16 -38.51 -11.12
N LEU A 550 -25.34 -38.69 -12.41
CA LEU A 550 -24.83 -37.76 -13.42
C LEU A 550 -25.98 -36.87 -13.84
N GLU A 551 -25.85 -35.56 -13.59
CA GLU A 551 -26.90 -34.57 -13.86
C GLU A 551 -26.36 -33.41 -14.70
N GLU A 552 -27.24 -32.79 -15.48
CA GLU A 552 -26.86 -31.66 -16.32
C GLU A 552 -26.90 -30.36 -15.53
N HIS A 553 -25.76 -29.71 -15.39
CA HIS A 553 -25.58 -28.51 -14.59
C HIS A 553 -24.87 -27.40 -15.37
N THR A 554 -25.10 -26.16 -14.96
CA THR A 554 -24.39 -25.00 -15.49
C THR A 554 -23.05 -24.89 -14.79
N VAL A 555 -21.95 -24.94 -15.53
CA VAL A 555 -20.62 -24.79 -14.95
C VAL A 555 -19.93 -23.53 -15.45
N VAL A 556 -19.05 -22.95 -14.62
CA VAL A 556 -18.16 -21.86 -15.00
C VAL A 556 -16.72 -22.24 -14.64
N SER A 557 -15.77 -21.66 -15.35
CA SER A 557 -14.34 -21.83 -15.06
C SER A 557 -13.70 -20.49 -14.76
N ASP A 558 -12.72 -20.50 -13.87
CA ASP A 558 -11.72 -19.42 -13.74
C ASP A 558 -10.34 -19.97 -14.13
N PRO A 559 -9.25 -19.17 -14.08
CA PRO A 559 -7.92 -19.65 -14.45
C PRO A 559 -7.37 -20.79 -13.57
N PHE A 560 -8.04 -21.13 -12.48
CA PHE A 560 -7.58 -22.06 -11.44
C PHE A 560 -8.46 -23.30 -11.31
N SER A 561 -9.77 -23.13 -11.47
CA SER A 561 -10.78 -24.15 -11.30
C SER A 561 -11.57 -24.30 -12.59
N GLN A 562 -11.59 -25.52 -13.11
CA GLN A 562 -12.39 -25.90 -14.26
C GLN A 562 -13.74 -26.47 -13.80
N ASP A 563 -14.79 -26.20 -14.57
CA ASP A 563 -16.11 -26.83 -14.44
C ASP A 563 -16.74 -26.69 -13.04
N PHE A 564 -16.61 -25.51 -12.42
CA PHE A 564 -17.26 -25.21 -11.16
C PHE A 564 -18.78 -25.12 -11.35
N CYS A 565 -19.52 -26.00 -10.69
CA CYS A 565 -20.97 -26.05 -10.78
C CYS A 565 -21.63 -24.83 -10.11
N LEU A 566 -22.49 -24.11 -10.84
CA LEU A 566 -23.15 -22.91 -10.32
C LEU A 566 -24.52 -23.19 -9.73
N ASP A 567 -25.23 -24.17 -10.29
CA ASP A 567 -26.61 -24.51 -9.96
C ASP A 567 -26.73 -25.86 -9.22
N CYS A 568 -25.61 -26.41 -8.73
CA CYS A 568 -25.63 -27.56 -7.83
C CYS A 568 -26.17 -27.18 -6.46
N ALA A 569 -26.67 -28.17 -5.72
CA ALA A 569 -27.15 -27.96 -4.36
C ALA A 569 -25.97 -27.81 -3.40
N TYR A 570 -25.87 -26.65 -2.75
CA TYR A 570 -24.86 -26.37 -1.72
C TYR A 570 -25.53 -26.21 -0.35
N PRO A 571 -25.01 -26.85 0.71
CA PRO A 571 -25.50 -26.67 2.06
C PRO A 571 -25.42 -25.21 2.47
N VAL A 572 -26.35 -24.78 3.32
CA VAL A 572 -26.38 -23.43 3.87
C VAL A 572 -26.21 -23.55 5.39
N ASP A 573 -25.31 -22.77 5.97
CA ASP A 573 -25.13 -22.75 7.43
C ASP A 573 -26.29 -22.06 8.15
N GLU A 574 -26.28 -22.10 9.49
CA GLU A 574 -27.30 -21.47 10.34
C GLU A 574 -27.41 -19.95 10.14
N LYS A 575 -26.40 -19.31 9.51
CA LYS A 575 -26.36 -17.87 9.21
C LYS A 575 -26.82 -17.55 7.79
N GLY A 576 -27.22 -18.55 7.00
CA GLY A 576 -27.64 -18.35 5.61
C GLY A 576 -26.49 -18.33 4.61
N HIS A 577 -25.26 -18.71 4.98
CA HIS A 577 -24.14 -18.75 4.05
C HIS A 577 -23.98 -20.09 3.36
N ILE A 578 -23.79 -20.03 2.04
CA ILE A 578 -23.49 -21.18 1.20
C ILE A 578 -22.13 -21.79 1.61
N GLN A 579 -22.14 -23.10 1.87
CA GLN A 579 -20.96 -23.91 2.16
C GLN A 579 -20.38 -24.46 0.85
N TRP A 580 -19.54 -23.64 0.23
CA TRP A 580 -18.86 -23.98 -1.01
C TRP A 580 -17.79 -25.06 -0.81
N PRO A 581 -17.50 -25.88 -1.84
CA PRO A 581 -16.41 -26.85 -1.79
C PRO A 581 -15.05 -26.15 -1.72
N GLN A 582 -14.14 -26.73 -0.93
CA GLN A 582 -12.77 -26.24 -0.86
C GLN A 582 -12.00 -26.60 -2.14
N THR A 583 -11.50 -25.57 -2.82
CA THR A 583 -10.60 -25.70 -3.96
C THR A 583 -9.15 -25.79 -3.46
N ILE A 584 -8.37 -26.73 -4.01
CA ILE A 584 -6.93 -26.83 -3.78
C ILE A 584 -6.21 -26.47 -5.08
N VAL A 585 -5.42 -25.40 -5.04
CA VAL A 585 -4.60 -24.92 -6.15
C VAL A 585 -3.16 -25.37 -5.93
N ASP A 586 -2.61 -26.09 -6.90
CA ASP A 586 -1.18 -26.38 -6.96
C ASP A 586 -0.45 -25.19 -7.60
N TYR A 587 0.25 -24.41 -6.77
CA TYR A 587 0.90 -23.17 -7.20
C TYR A 587 2.06 -23.40 -8.17
N SER A 588 2.71 -24.58 -8.11
CA SER A 588 3.85 -24.91 -8.99
C SER A 588 3.50 -24.85 -10.48
N LYS A 589 2.21 -25.05 -10.83
CA LYS A 589 1.70 -24.94 -12.20
C LYS A 589 1.70 -23.51 -12.74
N PHE A 590 1.74 -22.51 -11.85
CA PHE A 590 1.69 -21.09 -12.17
C PHE A 590 3.07 -20.42 -12.05
N GLU A 591 4.01 -21.00 -11.29
CA GLU A 591 5.38 -20.48 -11.15
C GLU A 591 6.12 -20.41 -12.50
N SER A 592 5.91 -21.38 -13.38
CA SER A 592 6.50 -21.39 -14.73
C SER A 592 5.78 -20.48 -15.74
N ARG A 593 4.76 -19.71 -15.30
CA ARG A 593 3.90 -18.87 -16.14
C ARG A 593 3.26 -19.63 -17.31
N ASN A 594 2.94 -20.90 -17.11
CA ASN A 594 2.25 -21.72 -18.10
C ASN A 594 0.80 -21.30 -18.33
N VAL A 595 0.21 -20.47 -17.46
CA VAL A 595 -1.11 -19.87 -17.64
C VAL A 595 -0.90 -18.38 -17.86
N THR A 596 -1.13 -17.92 -19.09
CA THR A 596 -0.98 -16.52 -19.52
C THR A 596 -2.27 -16.05 -20.19
N PRO A 597 -2.50 -14.75 -20.33
CA PRO A 597 -3.61 -14.27 -21.14
C PRO A 597 -3.60 -14.84 -22.56
N LEU A 598 -2.43 -15.05 -23.18
CA LEU A 598 -2.32 -15.54 -24.56
C LEU A 598 -2.76 -17.00 -24.75
N ASN A 599 -2.58 -17.85 -23.74
CA ASN A 599 -2.99 -19.27 -23.82
C ASN A 599 -4.32 -19.54 -23.11
N TYR A 600 -4.77 -18.62 -22.26
CA TYR A 600 -6.07 -18.68 -21.61
C TYR A 600 -7.17 -18.00 -22.44
N LEU A 601 -6.85 -16.87 -23.07
CA LEU A 601 -7.70 -16.14 -24.01
C LEU A 601 -7.23 -16.45 -25.44
N PRO A 602 -8.09 -16.96 -26.33
CA PRO A 602 -7.72 -17.32 -27.69
C PRO A 602 -7.24 -16.10 -28.47
N ILE A 603 -6.29 -16.30 -29.39
CA ILE A 603 -5.80 -15.26 -30.30
C ILE A 603 -6.97 -14.82 -31.22
N PRO A 604 -7.23 -13.51 -31.43
CA PRO A 604 -8.21 -13.09 -32.43
C PRO A 604 -7.81 -13.67 -33.79
N ARG A 605 -8.72 -14.41 -34.45
CA ARG A 605 -8.52 -14.69 -35.88
C ARG A 605 -8.54 -13.34 -36.59
N GLN A 606 -7.49 -13.05 -37.35
CA GLN A 606 -7.32 -11.80 -38.12
C GLN A 606 -8.44 -11.53 -39.15
N GLU A 607 -9.44 -12.40 -39.28
CA GLU A 607 -10.37 -12.33 -40.40
C GLU A 607 -11.73 -11.69 -40.09
N ASN A 608 -12.12 -11.38 -38.85
CA ASN A 608 -13.41 -10.72 -38.59
C ASN A 608 -13.44 -9.89 -37.28
N ALA A 609 -12.58 -8.88 -37.16
CA ALA A 609 -12.94 -7.72 -36.35
C ALA A 609 -13.75 -6.76 -37.25
N PRO A 610 -14.91 -6.23 -36.82
CA PRO A 610 -15.65 -5.25 -37.60
C PRO A 610 -14.84 -3.97 -37.86
#